data_AF-A0A3M1ZQ19-F1
#
_entry.id   AF-A0A3M1ZQ19-F1
#
_cell.length_a   1.000
_cell.length_b   1.000
_cell.length_c   1.000
_cell.angle_alpha   90.00
_cell.angle_beta   90.00
_cell.angle_gamma   90.00
#
_symmetry.space_group_name_H-M   'P 1'
#
loop_
_entity.id
_entity.type
_entity.pdbx_description
1 polymer ?
#
loop_
_entity_poly.entity_id
_entity_poly.type
_entity_poly.pdbx_seq_one_letter_code
_entity_poly.pdbx_strand_id
1 'polypeptide(L)' 'DESKPDGTPRKLMDVSRLHALGWKARISLKEGICAVYEQYREA' A
#
# COMPACT_ATOMS: atom_id res chain seq x y z
N ASP A 1 13.55 12.86 -14.12
CA ASP A 1 12.76 13.16 -15.32
C ASP A 1 11.36 13.56 -14.86
N GLU A 2 11.12 14.87 -14.81
CA GLU A 2 9.88 15.50 -14.31
C GLU A 2 8.87 15.77 -15.44
N SER A 3 9.13 15.24 -16.64
CA SER A 3 8.33 15.51 -17.83
C SER A 3 6.93 14.88 -17.81
N LYS A 4 6.67 13.96 -16.87
CA LYS A 4 5.41 13.23 -16.80
C LYS A 4 4.43 14.00 -15.92
N PRO A 5 3.24 14.34 -16.43
CA PRO A 5 2.26 15.05 -15.64
C PRO A 5 1.82 14.20 -14.47
N ASP A 6 1.62 14.85 -13.32
CA ASP A 6 1.05 14.19 -12.15
C ASP A 6 -0.32 13.60 -12.50
N GLY A 7 -0.55 12.39 -11.98
CA GLY A 7 -1.83 11.70 -12.14
C GLY A 7 -2.96 12.35 -11.34
N THR A 8 -4.10 11.68 -11.27
CA THR A 8 -5.24 12.17 -10.48
C THR A 8 -4.83 12.39 -9.01
N PRO A 9 -5.19 13.54 -8.37
CA PRO A 9 -4.72 13.90 -7.03
C PRO A 9 -5.04 12.90 -5.92
N ARG A 10 -6.08 12.07 -6.11
CA ARG A 10 -6.47 11.03 -5.15
C ARG A 10 -7.09 9.84 -5.87
N LYS A 11 -6.55 8.65 -5.60
CA LYS A 11 -7.07 7.38 -6.10
C LYS A 11 -7.01 6.35 -4.96
N LEU A 12 -8.11 6.23 -4.21
CA LEU A 12 -8.24 5.35 -3.06
C LEU A 12 -9.51 4.52 -3.18
N MET A 13 -9.51 3.30 -2.64
CA MET A 13 -10.68 2.44 -2.56
C MET A 13 -11.41 2.67 -1.23
N ASP A 14 -12.75 2.65 -1.25
CA ASP A 14 -13.53 2.56 -0.02
C ASP A 14 -13.52 1.12 0.51
N VAL A 15 -13.10 0.95 1.77
CA VAL A 15 -12.98 -0.34 2.45
C VAL A 15 -14.01 -0.52 3.57
N SER A 16 -15.03 0.35 3.65
CA SER A 16 -16.03 0.34 4.72
C SER A 16 -16.76 -0.99 4.84
N ARG A 17 -17.07 -1.67 3.72
CA ARG A 17 -17.69 -3.01 3.73
C ARG A 17 -16.81 -4.07 4.37
N LEU A 18 -15.50 -4.04 4.11
CA LEU A 18 -14.56 -5.00 4.69
C LEU A 18 -14.45 -4.79 6.21
N HIS A 19 -14.40 -3.52 6.65
CA HIS A 19 -14.41 -3.19 8.07
C HIS A 19 -15.71 -3.63 8.77
N ALA A 20 -16.87 -3.46 8.13
CA ALA A 20 -18.16 -3.90 8.66
C ALA A 20 -18.24 -5.43 8.83
N LEU A 21 -17.54 -6.19 7.97
CA LEU A 21 -17.38 -7.64 8.09
C LEU A 21 -16.32 -8.06 9.11
N GLY A 22 -15.72 -7.11 9.84
CA GLY A 22 -14.69 -7.37 10.85
C GLY A 22 -13.28 -7.56 10.28
N TRP A 23 -13.10 -7.47 8.97
CA TRP A 23 -11.78 -7.55 8.37
C TRP A 23 -11.04 -6.21 8.52
N LYS A 24 -9.76 -6.28 8.91
CA LYS A 24 -8.85 -5.13 8.97
C LYS A 24 -7.48 -5.53 8.43
N ALA A 25 -6.86 -4.63 7.67
CA ALA A 25 -5.46 -4.80 7.26
C ALA A 25 -4.58 -4.83 8.51
N ARG A 26 -3.61 -5.75 8.53
CA ARG A 26 -2.75 -5.98 9.70
C ARG A 26 -1.34 -5.41 9.54
N ILE A 27 -0.88 -5.34 8.30
CA ILE A 27 0.48 -4.92 7.95
C ILE A 27 0.43 -3.46 7.54
N SER A 28 1.26 -2.63 8.18
CA SER A 28 1.41 -1.24 7.78
C SER A 28 2.24 -1.10 6.50
N LEU A 29 2.12 0.04 5.80
CA LEU A 29 2.90 0.27 4.58
C LEU A 29 4.42 0.16 4.83
N LYS A 30 4.91 0.76 5.92
CA LYS A 30 6.34 0.76 6.27
C LYS A 30 6.83 -0.66 6.55
N GLU A 31 6.10 -1.40 7.37
CA GLU A 31 6.43 -2.78 7.73
C GLU A 31 6.48 -3.68 6.49
N GLY A 32 5.47 -3.60 5.63
CA GLY A 32 5.42 -4.39 4.40
C GLY A 32 6.57 -4.08 3.44
N ILE A 33 6.93 -2.80 3.26
CA ILE A 33 8.06 -2.40 2.40
C ILE A 33 9.38 -2.95 2.96
N CYS A 34 9.61 -2.80 4.27
CA CYS A 34 10.84 -3.30 4.89
C CYS A 34 10.98 -4.82 4.71
N ALA A 35 9.93 -5.58 5.01
CA ALA A 35 9.96 -7.04 4.92
C ALA A 35 10.24 -7.53 3.48
N VAL A 36 9.58 -6.94 2.47
CA VAL A 36 9.81 -7.33 1.07
C VAL A 36 11.22 -6.93 0.61
N TYR A 37 11.72 -5.78 1.05
CA TYR A 37 13.06 -5.33 0.70
C TYR A 37 14.14 -6.23 1.31
N GLU A 38 13.96 -6.68 2.54
CA GLU A 38 14.85 -7.64 3.21
C GLU A 38 14.85 -8.98 2.46
N GLN A 39 13.68 -9.52 2.13
CA GLN A 39 13.55 -10.73 1.32
C GLN A 39 14.27 -10.62 -0.03
N TYR A 40 14.16 -9.47 -0.70
CA TYR A 40 14.84 -9.23 -1.97
C TYR A 40 16.37 -9.18 -1.83
N ARG A 41 16.90 -8.65 -0.71
CA ARG A 41 18.34 -8.56 -0.47
C ARG A 41 19.00 -9.88 -0.11
N GLU A 42 18.23 -10.81 0.46
CA GLU A 42 18.71 -12.14 0.86
C GLU A 42 18.64 -13.17 -0.28
N ALA A 43 17.92 -12.85 -1.36
CA ALA A 43 17.85 -13.62 -2.60
C ALA A 43 19.07 -13.36 -3.51
#